data_AF-A0A7J7HX03-F1
#
_entry.id   AF-A0A7J7HX03-F1
#
_cell.length_a   1.000
_cell.length_b   1.000
_cell.length_c   1.000
_cell.angle_alpha   90.00
_cell.angle_beta   90.00
_cell.angle_gamma   90.00
#
_symmetry.space_group_name_H-M   'P 1'
#
loop_
_entity.id
_entity.type
_entity.pdbx_description
1 polymer ?
#
loop_
_entity_poly.entity_id
_entity_poly.type
_entity_poly.pdbx_seq_one_letter_code
_entity_poly.pdbx_strand_id
1 'polypeptide(L)'
;MNKTLMNKQISIIGRTLSGFHDNNLIPCFGFGDASTLDRDIFSFYPDKRLCNRFEEVLTRYKELVPHLKLCGPTSFAPIIEMAITIVEQSECRYHVLVIIADGPVTANASLLFQSPQIKKTIDAIVKAREYPLSIVVGVGDGPWDMMENFLNDVPVHDSFKFQANIMSKNMDISRKEAAFAIAALRGIPSQYKSTLNLKPR
;
A
#
# COMPACT_ATOMS: atom_id res chain seq x y z
N MET A 1 8.00 -13.94 -4.23
CA MET A 1 8.40 -13.03 -3.14
C MET A 1 9.87 -13.16 -2.72
N ASN A 2 10.68 -12.14 -3.05
CA ASN A 2 12.04 -11.98 -2.52
C ASN A 2 11.97 -11.40 -1.10
N LYS A 3 12.03 -12.27 -0.08
CA LYS A 3 11.89 -11.89 1.35
C LYS A 3 12.88 -10.80 1.78
N THR A 4 14.06 -10.76 1.18
CA THR A 4 15.10 -9.77 1.48
C THR A 4 14.73 -8.36 0.98
N LEU A 5 14.01 -8.27 -0.15
CA LEU A 5 13.59 -6.99 -0.72
C LEU A 5 12.49 -6.34 0.13
N MET A 6 11.48 -7.12 0.54
CA MET A 6 10.39 -6.61 1.38
C MET A 6 10.87 -6.15 2.77
N ASN A 7 11.80 -6.88 3.39
CA ASN A 7 12.43 -6.45 4.64
C ASN A 7 13.10 -5.07 4.52
N LYS A 8 13.81 -4.84 3.41
CA LYS A 8 14.47 -3.56 3.13
C LYS A 8 13.43 -2.45 2.93
N GLN A 9 12.36 -2.72 2.18
CA GLN A 9 11.28 -1.76 1.96
C GLN A 9 10.60 -1.34 3.27
N ILE A 10 10.19 -2.29 4.10
CA ILE A 10 9.58 -2.00 5.41
C ILE A 10 10.52 -1.14 6.26
N SER A 11 11.82 -1.46 6.27
CA SER A 11 12.79 -0.68 7.03
C SER A 11 12.95 0.76 6.51
N ILE A 12 12.99 0.95 5.19
CA ILE A 12 13.13 2.28 4.56
C ILE A 12 11.88 3.12 4.81
N ILE A 13 10.70 2.54 4.58
CA ILE A 13 9.41 3.15 4.88
C ILE A 13 9.38 3.58 6.35
N GLY A 14 9.78 2.70 7.26
CA GLY A 14 9.75 3.01 8.68
C GLY A 14 10.65 4.16 9.09
N ARG A 15 11.89 4.21 8.59
CA ARG A 15 12.79 5.34 8.84
C ARG A 15 12.26 6.65 8.28
N THR A 16 11.60 6.58 7.12
CA THR A 16 11.10 7.77 6.41
C THR A 16 9.83 8.33 7.03
N LEU A 17 8.88 7.46 7.37
CA LEU A 17 7.54 7.83 7.82
C LEU A 17 7.40 7.93 9.34
N SER A 18 8.37 7.43 10.11
CA SER A 18 8.35 7.50 11.58
C SER A 18 8.17 8.93 12.12
N GLY A 19 8.68 9.95 11.42
CA GLY A 19 8.53 11.35 11.80
C GLY A 19 7.14 11.94 11.55
N PHE A 20 6.26 11.25 10.84
CA PHE A 20 4.90 11.71 10.48
C PHE A 20 3.79 11.00 11.25
N HIS A 21 4.14 10.17 12.24
CA HIS A 21 3.21 9.26 12.90
C HIS A 21 2.98 9.62 14.38
N ASP A 22 1.78 10.08 14.71
CA ASP A 22 1.51 10.76 15.99
C ASP A 22 1.51 9.84 17.24
N ASN A 23 1.09 8.57 17.13
CA ASN A 23 0.86 7.69 18.29
C ASN A 23 1.71 6.41 18.28
N ASN A 24 2.67 6.30 17.37
CA ASN A 24 3.50 5.10 17.13
C ASN A 24 2.75 3.76 16.92
N LEU A 25 1.42 3.72 16.88
CA LEU A 25 0.63 2.50 16.63
C LEU A 25 0.22 2.34 15.16
N ILE A 26 0.67 1.27 14.52
CA ILE A 26 0.51 1.04 13.08
C ILE A 26 -0.42 -0.16 12.84
N PRO A 27 -1.61 0.05 12.25
CA PRO A 27 -2.43 -1.04 11.73
C PRO A 27 -1.69 -1.80 10.63
N CYS A 28 -1.56 -3.13 10.77
CA CYS A 28 -0.81 -3.96 9.85
C CYS A 28 -1.62 -5.19 9.43
N PHE A 29 -1.69 -5.40 8.11
CA PHE A 29 -2.47 -6.45 7.49
C PHE A 29 -1.68 -7.12 6.37
N GLY A 30 -2.01 -8.38 6.09
CA GLY A 30 -1.57 -9.09 4.89
C GLY A 30 -2.77 -9.51 4.04
N PHE A 31 -2.50 -9.80 2.77
CA PHE A 31 -3.49 -10.23 1.77
C PHE A 31 -2.80 -11.07 0.69
N GLY A 32 -3.57 -11.82 -0.11
CA GLY A 32 -3.05 -12.63 -1.22
C GLY A 32 -2.45 -13.98 -0.81
N ASP A 33 -2.55 -14.37 0.45
CA ASP A 33 -2.22 -15.74 0.88
C ASP A 33 -3.41 -16.68 0.64
N ALA A 34 -3.22 -17.98 0.87
CA ALA A 34 -4.26 -18.99 0.65
C ALA A 34 -5.51 -18.78 1.53
N SER A 35 -5.42 -18.06 2.64
CA SER A 35 -6.57 -17.76 3.49
C SER A 35 -7.39 -16.56 2.99
N THR A 36 -6.80 -15.63 2.24
CA THR A 36 -7.44 -14.37 1.85
C THR A 36 -7.71 -14.21 0.35
N LEU A 37 -6.87 -14.81 -0.49
CA LEU A 37 -6.93 -14.69 -1.96
C LEU A 37 -7.06 -13.22 -2.39
N ASP A 38 -8.00 -12.91 -3.29
CA ASP A 38 -8.31 -11.56 -3.78
C ASP A 38 -9.52 -10.90 -3.07
N ARG A 39 -9.95 -11.44 -1.93
CA ARG A 39 -11.26 -11.11 -1.33
C ARG A 39 -11.18 -10.56 0.08
N ASP A 40 -10.17 -10.95 0.83
CA ASP A 40 -10.08 -10.63 2.26
C ASP A 40 -8.67 -10.16 2.63
N ILE A 41 -8.49 -9.83 3.91
CA ILE A 41 -7.21 -9.52 4.54
C ILE A 41 -7.10 -10.27 5.87
N PHE A 42 -5.89 -10.40 6.39
CA PHE A 42 -5.66 -10.85 7.76
C PHE A 42 -4.88 -9.79 8.55
N SER A 43 -5.23 -9.60 9.81
CA SER A 43 -4.44 -8.77 10.73
C SER A 43 -3.14 -9.47 11.12
N PHE A 44 -2.06 -8.70 11.32
CA PHE A 44 -0.78 -9.25 11.78
C PHE A 44 -0.89 -9.96 13.13
N TYR A 45 -1.81 -9.51 13.98
CA TYR A 45 -2.10 -10.12 15.27
C TYR A 45 -3.56 -10.62 15.35
N PRO A 46 -3.82 -11.81 15.92
CA PRO A 46 -5.17 -12.38 16.00
C PRO A 46 -6.15 -11.56 16.84
N ASP A 47 -5.66 -10.87 17.87
CA ASP A 47 -6.42 -9.96 18.73
C ASP A 47 -6.64 -8.58 18.09
N LYS A 48 -6.20 -8.40 16.83
CA LYS A 48 -6.28 -7.15 16.07
C LYS A 48 -5.50 -5.99 16.71
N ARG A 49 -4.55 -6.27 17.61
CA ARG A 49 -3.70 -5.21 18.17
C ARG A 49 -2.82 -4.59 17.07
N LEU A 50 -2.56 -3.30 17.22
CA LEU A 50 -1.69 -2.54 16.33
C LEU A 50 -0.21 -2.83 16.64
N CYS A 51 0.64 -2.69 15.63
CA CYS A 51 2.09 -2.78 15.82
C CYS A 51 2.61 -1.50 16.46
N ASN A 52 3.44 -1.62 17.49
CA ASN A 52 4.18 -0.52 18.08
C ASN A 52 5.42 -0.22 17.23
N ARG A 53 5.31 0.83 16.43
CA ARG A 53 6.34 1.35 15.53
C ARG A 53 6.71 0.37 14.42
N PHE A 54 7.50 0.86 13.48
CA PHE A 54 7.91 0.07 12.31
C PHE A 54 8.86 -1.08 12.67
N GLU A 55 9.56 -1.00 13.80
CA GLU A 55 10.39 -2.09 14.31
C GLU A 55 9.57 -3.34 14.61
N GLU A 56 8.37 -3.18 15.21
CA GLU A 56 7.48 -4.30 15.46
C GLU A 56 6.84 -4.81 14.16
N VAL A 57 6.50 -3.92 13.22
CA VAL A 57 6.01 -4.33 11.89
C VAL A 57 7.00 -5.26 11.20
N LEU A 58 8.28 -4.89 11.17
CA LEU A 58 9.34 -5.70 10.54
C LEU A 58 9.54 -7.03 11.27
N THR A 59 9.51 -7.01 12.60
CA THR A 59 9.66 -8.22 13.42
C THR A 59 8.52 -9.19 13.15
N ARG A 60 7.27 -8.69 13.21
CA ARG A 60 6.08 -9.49 13.01
C ARG A 60 5.96 -10.02 11.58
N TYR A 61 6.33 -9.21 10.58
CA TYR A 61 6.41 -9.67 9.20
C TYR A 61 7.34 -10.88 9.06
N LYS A 62 8.53 -10.85 9.66
CA LYS A 62 9.50 -11.97 9.61
C LYS A 62 8.98 -13.24 10.29
N GLU A 63 8.17 -13.12 11.33
CA GLU A 63 7.54 -14.24 12.02
C GLU A 63 6.40 -14.87 11.19
N LEU A 64 5.60 -14.06 10.51
CA LEU A 64 4.43 -14.52 9.75
C LEU A 64 4.85 -15.20 8.44
N VAL A 65 5.75 -14.58 7.68
CA VAL A 65 6.10 -14.99 6.30
C VAL A 65 6.49 -16.47 6.14
N PRO A 66 7.25 -17.12 7.05
CA PRO A 66 7.55 -18.55 6.94
C PRO A 66 6.31 -19.46 6.98
N HIS A 67 5.23 -19.01 7.61
CA HIS A 67 4.00 -19.78 7.83
C HIS A 67 2.91 -19.48 6.79
N LEU A 68 3.07 -18.41 6.00
CA LEU A 68 2.11 -18.02 4.99
C LEU A 68 2.25 -18.87 3.73
N LYS A 69 1.13 -19.40 3.25
CA LYS A 69 1.04 -20.02 1.92
C LYS A 69 0.70 -18.95 0.90
N LEU A 70 1.72 -18.40 0.24
CA LEU A 70 1.53 -17.41 -0.83
C LEU A 70 0.65 -17.99 -1.95
N CYS A 71 -0.33 -17.21 -2.40
CA CYS A 71 -1.32 -17.62 -3.38
C CYS A 71 -1.61 -16.46 -4.35
N GLY A 72 -2.82 -16.47 -4.91
CA GLY A 72 -3.44 -15.42 -5.68
C GLY A 72 -4.93 -15.75 -5.85
N PRO A 73 -5.70 -14.96 -6.61
CA PRO A 73 -5.28 -13.77 -7.35
C PRO A 73 -4.92 -12.59 -6.41
N THR A 74 -4.24 -11.58 -6.94
CA THR A 74 -3.89 -10.35 -6.22
C THR A 74 -4.88 -9.25 -6.59
N SER A 75 -5.55 -8.67 -5.58
CA SER A 75 -6.33 -7.43 -5.69
C SER A 75 -5.98 -6.51 -4.53
N PHE A 76 -5.90 -5.21 -4.75
CA PHE A 76 -5.70 -4.24 -3.67
C PHE A 76 -7.02 -3.73 -3.10
N ALA A 77 -8.17 -4.13 -3.66
CA ALA A 77 -9.47 -3.67 -3.18
C ALA A 77 -9.67 -3.97 -1.69
N PRO A 78 -9.43 -5.19 -1.17
CA PRO A 78 -9.67 -5.48 0.25
C PRO A 78 -8.85 -4.59 1.21
N ILE A 79 -7.58 -4.33 0.86
CA ILE A 79 -6.70 -3.51 1.72
C ILE A 79 -7.05 -2.02 1.64
N ILE A 80 -7.50 -1.53 0.48
CA ILE A 80 -7.97 -0.14 0.34
C ILE A 80 -9.30 0.06 1.08
N GLU A 81 -10.22 -0.89 1.00
CA GLU A 81 -11.49 -0.84 1.72
C GLU A 81 -11.30 -0.89 3.24
N MET A 82 -10.34 -1.67 3.72
CA MET A 82 -9.96 -1.64 5.13
C MET A 82 -9.37 -0.28 5.53
N ALA A 83 -8.52 0.33 4.70
CA ALA A 83 -7.99 1.66 4.99
C ALA A 83 -9.08 2.73 5.06
N ILE A 84 -10.09 2.67 4.18
CA ILE A 84 -11.29 3.51 4.27
C ILE A 84 -12.01 3.30 5.60
N THR A 85 -12.23 2.05 5.99
CA THR A 85 -12.89 1.70 7.26
C THR A 85 -12.13 2.27 8.47
N ILE A 86 -10.79 2.20 8.46
CA ILE A 86 -9.95 2.78 9.51
C ILE A 86 -10.09 4.30 9.54
N VAL A 87 -10.14 4.96 8.38
CA VAL A 87 -10.35 6.42 8.30
C VAL A 87 -11.71 6.79 8.90
N GLU A 88 -12.77 6.08 8.58
CA GLU A 88 -14.12 6.30 9.15
C GLU A 88 -14.12 6.13 10.67
N GLN A 89 -13.51 5.05 11.18
CA GLN A 89 -13.41 4.77 12.62
C GLN A 89 -12.54 5.78 13.38
N SER A 90 -11.68 6.51 12.65
CA SER A 90 -10.74 7.47 13.23
C SER A 90 -11.29 8.90 13.28
N GLU A 91 -12.60 9.09 13.12
CA GLU A 91 -13.24 10.40 12.96
C GLU A 91 -12.74 11.16 11.72
N CYS A 92 -12.52 10.43 10.62
CA CYS A 92 -11.99 10.98 9.37
C CYS A 92 -10.66 11.73 9.55
N ARG A 93 -9.78 11.23 10.43
CA ARG A 93 -8.39 11.71 10.47
C ARG A 93 -7.65 11.29 9.20
N TYR A 94 -6.68 12.10 8.80
CA TYR A 94 -5.88 11.82 7.62
C TYR A 94 -5.00 10.58 7.81
N HIS A 95 -5.03 9.67 6.84
CA HIS A 95 -4.23 8.45 6.84
C HIS A 95 -3.42 8.30 5.55
N VAL A 96 -2.28 7.60 5.67
CA VAL A 96 -1.48 7.16 4.54
C VAL A 96 -1.46 5.63 4.54
N LEU A 97 -2.10 5.01 3.55
CA LEU A 97 -2.00 3.58 3.30
C LEU A 97 -0.72 3.31 2.51
N VAL A 98 0.16 2.46 3.06
CA VAL A 98 1.36 1.99 2.37
C VAL A 98 1.18 0.51 2.01
N ILE A 99 1.08 0.21 0.71
CA ILE A 99 0.95 -1.16 0.20
C ILE A 99 2.33 -1.62 -0.26
N ILE A 100 2.82 -2.75 0.28
CA ILE A 100 4.07 -3.38 -0.17
C ILE A 100 3.73 -4.64 -0.96
N ALA A 101 4.01 -4.66 -2.25
CA ALA A 101 3.69 -5.79 -3.13
C ALA A 101 4.88 -6.17 -4.04
N ASP A 102 5.02 -7.46 -4.33
CA ASP A 102 6.10 -7.99 -5.20
C ASP A 102 5.71 -8.07 -6.68
N GLY A 103 4.43 -7.88 -7.02
CA GLY A 103 3.94 -7.81 -8.39
C GLY A 103 2.58 -7.09 -8.51
N PRO A 104 2.15 -6.80 -9.74
CA PRO A 104 0.92 -6.05 -10.00
C PRO A 104 -0.34 -6.85 -9.62
N VAL A 105 -1.47 -6.14 -9.62
CA VAL A 105 -2.81 -6.75 -9.55
C VAL A 105 -2.93 -7.84 -10.62
N THR A 106 -3.48 -9.00 -10.25
CA THR A 106 -3.60 -10.11 -11.20
C THR A 106 -4.49 -9.70 -12.37
N ALA A 107 -3.96 -9.86 -13.58
CA ALA A 107 -4.63 -9.47 -14.80
C ALA A 107 -4.68 -10.64 -15.78
N ASN A 108 -5.81 -10.81 -16.46
CA ASN A 108 -5.86 -11.70 -17.62
C ASN A 108 -5.18 -10.97 -18.80
N ALA A 109 -4.07 -11.53 -19.30
CA ALA A 109 -3.21 -10.90 -20.31
C ALA A 109 -3.96 -10.49 -21.59
N SER A 110 -5.06 -11.16 -21.94
CA SER A 110 -5.81 -10.86 -23.16
C SER A 110 -6.89 -9.78 -22.98
N LEU A 111 -7.36 -9.49 -21.77
CA LEU A 111 -8.50 -8.61 -21.51
C LEU A 111 -8.36 -7.88 -20.17
N LEU A 112 -7.36 -6.99 -20.09
CA LEU A 112 -7.01 -6.25 -18.88
C LEU A 112 -8.20 -5.50 -18.26
N PHE A 113 -9.02 -4.83 -19.08
CA PHE A 113 -10.23 -4.13 -18.64
C PHE A 113 -11.36 -5.05 -18.17
N GLN A 114 -11.28 -6.35 -18.46
CA GLN A 114 -12.25 -7.35 -17.98
C GLN A 114 -11.71 -8.15 -16.79
N SER A 115 -10.46 -7.91 -16.34
CA SER A 115 -9.95 -8.53 -15.13
C SER A 115 -10.77 -8.05 -13.92
N PRO A 116 -11.48 -8.96 -13.21
CA PRO A 116 -12.26 -8.57 -12.03
C PRO A 116 -11.40 -7.92 -10.95
N GLN A 117 -10.13 -8.34 -10.80
CA GLN A 117 -9.23 -7.81 -9.79
C GLN A 117 -8.78 -6.38 -10.08
N ILE A 118 -8.53 -6.06 -11.36
CA ILE A 118 -8.21 -4.70 -11.80
C ILE A 118 -9.41 -3.80 -11.55
N LYS A 119 -10.59 -4.20 -12.03
CA LYS A 119 -11.81 -3.41 -11.86
C LYS A 119 -12.10 -3.10 -10.39
N LYS A 120 -12.10 -4.13 -9.53
CA LYS A 120 -12.30 -3.95 -8.08
C LYS A 120 -11.26 -3.01 -7.46
N THR A 121 -10.00 -3.14 -7.85
CA THR A 121 -8.94 -2.26 -7.34
C THR A 121 -9.20 -0.81 -7.75
N ILE A 122 -9.58 -0.56 -9.00
CA ILE A 122 -9.94 0.78 -9.50
C ILE A 122 -11.14 1.33 -8.74
N ASP A 123 -12.21 0.55 -8.60
CA ASP A 123 -13.42 0.97 -7.89
C ASP A 123 -13.10 1.36 -6.44
N ALA A 124 -12.25 0.59 -5.75
CA ALA A 124 -11.78 0.90 -4.40
C ALA A 124 -10.93 2.18 -4.36
N ILE A 125 -10.04 2.39 -5.34
CA ILE A 125 -9.24 3.62 -5.46
C ILE A 125 -10.13 4.84 -5.69
N VAL A 126 -11.14 4.72 -6.56
CA VAL A 126 -12.11 5.80 -6.83
C VAL A 126 -12.88 6.13 -5.56
N LYS A 127 -13.37 5.11 -4.84
CA LYS A 127 -14.06 5.28 -3.56
C LYS A 127 -13.17 5.96 -2.50
N ALA A 128 -11.89 5.59 -2.42
CA ALA A 128 -10.94 6.17 -1.46
C ALA A 128 -10.77 7.69 -1.60
N ARG A 129 -11.09 8.28 -2.77
CA ARG A 129 -10.99 9.74 -3.01
C ARG A 129 -11.95 10.57 -2.15
N GLU A 130 -13.01 9.95 -1.66
CA GLU A 130 -14.00 10.61 -0.81
C GLU A 130 -13.55 10.69 0.65
N TYR A 131 -12.38 10.14 0.97
CA TYR A 131 -11.85 10.04 2.32
C TYR A 131 -10.51 10.77 2.41
N PRO A 132 -10.13 11.24 3.62
CA PRO A 132 -8.81 11.78 3.89
C PRO A 132 -7.75 10.67 3.92
N LEU A 133 -7.55 10.04 2.76
CA LEU A 133 -6.70 8.87 2.57
C LEU A 133 -5.76 9.07 1.37
N SER A 134 -4.47 8.91 1.63
CA SER A 134 -3.46 8.81 0.57
C SER A 134 -3.00 7.36 0.44
N ILE A 135 -2.86 6.88 -0.79
CA ILE A 135 -2.38 5.52 -1.06
C ILE A 135 -1.02 5.59 -1.73
N VAL A 136 -0.04 4.92 -1.14
CA VAL A 136 1.33 4.76 -1.64
C VAL A 136 1.60 3.28 -1.86
N VAL A 137 1.95 2.89 -3.08
CA VAL A 137 2.34 1.50 -3.38
C VAL A 137 3.86 1.40 -3.52
N GLY A 138 4.49 0.76 -2.54
CA GLY A 138 5.89 0.36 -2.55
C GLY A 138 6.05 -0.99 -3.25
N VAL A 139 6.89 -1.02 -4.27
CA VAL A 139 6.83 -2.08 -5.28
C VAL A 139 8.18 -2.75 -5.49
N GLY A 140 8.14 -4.08 -5.62
CA GLY A 140 9.28 -4.93 -5.97
C GLY A 140 9.74 -4.78 -7.42
N ASP A 141 10.44 -5.79 -7.96
CA ASP A 141 11.14 -5.70 -9.24
C ASP A 141 10.22 -5.60 -10.50
N GLY A 142 8.90 -5.80 -10.36
CA GLY A 142 7.94 -5.62 -11.44
C GLY A 142 7.72 -6.86 -12.31
N PRO A 143 7.07 -6.71 -13.49
CA PRO A 143 6.78 -5.46 -14.22
C PRO A 143 5.61 -4.65 -13.64
N TRP A 144 5.68 -3.32 -13.78
CA TRP A 144 4.68 -2.37 -13.26
C TRP A 144 4.06 -1.45 -14.31
N ASP A 145 4.58 -1.48 -15.55
CA ASP A 145 4.20 -0.59 -16.64
C ASP A 145 2.69 -0.63 -16.91
N MET A 146 2.10 -1.83 -16.75
CA MET A 146 0.66 -2.02 -16.89
C MET A 146 -0.10 -1.23 -15.82
N MET A 147 0.27 -1.35 -14.56
CA MET A 147 -0.42 -0.62 -13.49
C MET A 147 -0.18 0.90 -13.60
N GLU A 148 0.99 1.33 -14.05
CA GLU A 148 1.29 2.75 -14.33
C GLU A 148 0.41 3.31 -15.45
N ASN A 149 0.37 2.64 -16.60
CA ASN A 149 -0.44 3.06 -17.74
C ASN A 149 -1.94 3.12 -17.37
N PHE A 150 -2.43 2.12 -16.66
CA PHE A 150 -3.82 2.08 -16.21
C PHE A 150 -4.18 3.19 -15.22
N LEU A 151 -3.24 3.64 -14.38
CA LEU A 151 -3.49 4.73 -13.43
C LEU A 151 -3.36 6.12 -14.07
N ASN A 152 -2.59 6.25 -15.16
CA ASN A 152 -2.49 7.49 -15.94
C ASN A 152 -3.79 7.79 -16.71
N ASP A 153 -4.51 6.75 -17.14
CA ASP A 153 -5.77 6.86 -17.90
C ASP A 153 -7.00 7.15 -17.02
N VAL A 154 -6.89 6.93 -15.71
CA VAL A 154 -7.94 7.26 -14.75
C VAL A 154 -7.60 8.62 -14.14
N PRO A 155 -8.57 9.56 -13.97
CA PRO A 155 -8.31 10.86 -13.34
C PRO A 155 -8.10 10.72 -11.81
N VAL A 156 -7.11 9.93 -11.40
CA VAL A 156 -6.73 9.56 -10.02
C VAL A 156 -5.54 10.40 -9.52
N HIS A 157 -5.13 11.40 -10.31
CA HIS A 157 -3.82 12.04 -10.19
C HIS A 157 -3.49 12.60 -8.81
N ASP A 158 -4.50 12.94 -8.01
CA ASP A 158 -4.30 13.51 -6.69
C ASP A 158 -4.21 12.47 -5.57
N SER A 159 -5.13 11.51 -5.40
CA SER A 159 -5.21 10.67 -4.19
C SER A 159 -4.36 9.38 -4.20
N PHE A 160 -3.90 8.93 -5.37
CA PHE A 160 -3.14 7.68 -5.50
C PHE A 160 -1.74 7.96 -6.06
N LYS A 161 -0.70 7.54 -5.34
CA LYS A 161 0.68 7.58 -5.83
C LYS A 161 1.23 6.18 -5.96
N PHE A 162 1.53 5.82 -7.19
CA PHE A 162 2.20 4.59 -7.52
C PHE A 162 3.71 4.85 -7.61
N GLN A 163 4.53 4.02 -6.94
CA GLN A 163 5.97 4.26 -6.90
C GLN A 163 6.82 3.07 -7.36
N ALA A 164 6.71 2.76 -8.66
CA ALA A 164 7.69 2.05 -9.51
C ALA A 164 9.17 2.09 -9.08
N ASN A 165 9.75 0.93 -8.75
CA ASN A 165 11.03 0.54 -9.33
C ASN A 165 12.29 1.28 -8.83
N ILE A 166 12.26 1.92 -7.66
CA ILE A 166 13.45 2.61 -7.10
C ILE A 166 14.48 1.60 -6.56
N MET A 167 14.00 0.49 -5.99
CA MET A 167 14.87 -0.49 -5.32
C MET A 167 15.72 -1.33 -6.28
N SER A 168 15.29 -1.47 -7.53
CA SER A 168 15.99 -2.20 -8.60
C SER A 168 17.09 -1.37 -9.29
N LYS A 169 17.07 -0.04 -9.17
CA LYS A 169 18.05 0.85 -9.83
C LYS A 169 19.47 0.57 -9.35
N ASN A 170 20.47 0.74 -10.21
CA ASN A 170 21.87 0.61 -9.83
C ASN A 170 22.35 1.86 -9.09
N MET A 171 22.08 1.92 -7.78
CA MET A 171 22.37 3.05 -6.90
C MET A 171 22.83 2.52 -5.53
N ASP A 172 23.57 3.32 -4.78
CA ASP A 172 23.84 3.01 -3.37
C ASP A 172 22.55 2.97 -2.55
N ILE A 173 22.58 2.23 -1.45
CA ILE A 173 21.41 1.99 -0.61
C ILE A 173 20.85 3.32 -0.12
N SER A 174 21.68 4.22 0.42
CA SER A 174 21.25 5.51 0.98
C SER A 174 20.51 6.37 -0.05
N ARG A 175 20.98 6.43 -1.31
CA ARG A 175 20.27 7.13 -2.39
C ARG A 175 18.98 6.44 -2.79
N LYS A 176 18.87 5.10 -2.72
CA LYS A 176 17.60 4.40 -2.91
C LYS A 176 16.60 4.74 -1.81
N GLU A 177 17.06 4.80 -0.55
CA GLU A 177 16.20 5.17 0.58
C GLU A 177 15.67 6.60 0.40
N ALA A 178 16.56 7.55 0.09
CA ALA A 178 16.18 8.95 -0.14
C ALA A 178 15.25 9.11 -1.36
N ALA A 179 15.54 8.42 -2.47
CA ALA A 179 14.70 8.46 -3.66
C ALA A 179 13.31 7.88 -3.37
N PHE A 180 13.24 6.76 -2.66
CA PHE A 180 11.97 6.16 -2.26
C PHE A 180 11.19 7.10 -1.35
N ALA A 181 11.86 7.69 -0.35
CA ALA A 181 11.27 8.63 0.58
C ALA A 181 10.67 9.84 -0.13
N ILE A 182 11.47 10.51 -0.98
CA ILE A 182 11.01 11.66 -1.77
C ILE A 182 9.82 11.27 -2.62
N ALA A 183 9.89 10.13 -3.30
CA ALA A 183 8.87 9.76 -4.26
C ALA A 183 7.56 9.32 -3.59
N ALA A 184 7.64 8.61 -2.45
CA ALA A 184 6.49 8.28 -1.60
C ALA A 184 5.85 9.53 -0.97
N LEU A 185 6.65 10.50 -0.52
CA LEU A 185 6.18 11.67 0.22
C LEU A 185 5.79 12.86 -0.66
N ARG A 186 6.27 12.97 -1.90
CA ARG A 186 6.11 14.16 -2.76
C ARG A 186 4.65 14.58 -2.95
N GLY A 187 3.73 13.63 -3.01
CA GLY A 187 2.29 13.90 -3.20
C GLY A 187 1.50 14.14 -1.93
N ILE A 188 2.03 13.75 -0.77
CA ILE A 188 1.30 13.74 0.50
C ILE A 188 0.89 15.15 0.95
N PRO A 189 1.75 16.19 0.91
CA PRO A 189 1.34 17.52 1.33
C PRO A 189 0.20 18.12 0.50
N SER A 190 0.20 17.92 -0.82
CA SER A 190 -0.88 18.38 -1.69
C SER A 190 -2.16 17.57 -1.47
N GLN A 191 -2.05 16.25 -1.30
CA GLN A 191 -3.17 15.37 -0.98
C GLN A 191 -3.83 15.78 0.32
N TYR A 192 -3.04 15.94 1.38
CA TYR A 192 -3.52 16.40 2.68
C TYR A 192 -4.31 17.71 2.54
N LYS A 193 -3.77 18.71 1.82
CA LYS A 193 -4.49 19.97 1.57
C LYS A 193 -5.81 19.77 0.82
N SER A 194 -5.85 18.89 -0.18
CA SER A 194 -7.09 18.57 -0.89
C SER A 194 -8.14 17.94 0.03
N THR A 195 -7.71 17.15 1.01
CA THR A 195 -8.63 16.51 1.97
C THR A 195 -9.26 17.48 2.95
N LEU A 196 -8.64 18.63 3.23
CA LEU A 196 -9.21 19.69 4.07
C LEU A 196 -10.48 20.32 3.47
N ASN A 197 -10.67 20.20 2.15
CA ASN A 197 -11.84 20.71 1.44
C ASN A 197 -12.98 19.67 1.34
N LEU A 198 -12.78 18.46 1.86
CA LEU A 198 -13.83 17.46 1.91
C LEU A 198 -14.86 17.87 2.97
N LYS A 199 -16.14 17.82 2.59
CA LYS A 199 -17.23 18.07 3.56
C LYS A 199 -17.26 16.93 4.58
N PRO A 200 -17.51 17.21 5.87
CA PRO A 200 -17.76 16.16 6.86
C PRO A 200 -18.93 15.30 6.38
N ARG A 201 -18.77 13.98 6.49
CA ARG A 201 -19.86 13.01 6.27
C ARG A 201 -20.65 12.79 7.55
#